data_AF-A0A268F6F6-F1
#
_entry.id   AF-A0A268F6F6-F1
#
_cell.length_a   1.000
_cell.length_b   1.000
_cell.length_c   1.000
_cell.angle_alpha   90.00
_cell.angle_beta   90.00
_cell.angle_gamma   90.00
#
_symmetry.space_group_name_H-M   'P 1'
#
loop_
_entity.id
_entity.type
_entity.pdbx_description
1 polymer ?
#
loop_
_entity_poly.entity_id
_entity_poly.type
_entity_poly.pdbx_seq_one_letter_code
_entity_poly.pdbx_strand_id
1 'polypeptide(L)'
;MEIKLRPGDTLWYYSQLFMVPLNLILDSNPHVNPNKLAASETIQIPGFELQVHQIKSGETLWKLAGVRNISVDSILLLNQHLNPNNLQVGDEIYIPNRIIGRIVQGKKKYDYQSLQVDLTRLKKLFPFIQVKTIGKSVLGHNIEEIRIGKGTKKVHINASFHANEWITTPILMVFLNDFLLSLTNGTNIHCVHTMPLYQSIDLSIVPMVNPDGVNLVLNGPPEEEKEKLISINEGSTDFTSWKANIRGVDLNNQFPANWEIEKERKEPKAPAPRDYPGDAPLSEPEAQVMAKLAYKENFDCLLALHTQGKEFYWGYEGLEPAESQTIANEFFRVSGYKAIQNVDSHAGYKDWFIQEFRKPGFTLELGKGINPLPLSQFTEIYHDTSTIFLASLYL
;
A
#
# COMPACT_ATOMS: atom_id res chain seq x y z
N MET A 1 9.68 15.75 7.14
CA MET A 1 10.69 16.83 7.23
C MET A 1 11.41 16.72 8.56
N GLU A 2 12.72 16.83 8.58
CA GLU A 2 13.50 16.82 9.82
C GLU A 2 13.61 18.24 10.40
N ILE A 3 13.51 18.37 11.73
CA ILE A 3 13.72 19.62 12.46
C ILE A 3 14.70 19.42 13.60
N LYS A 4 15.49 20.44 13.91
CA LYS A 4 16.37 20.46 15.09
C LYS A 4 15.63 21.09 16.28
N LEU A 5 15.63 20.42 17.42
CA LEU A 5 14.96 20.89 18.63
C LEU A 5 15.57 22.19 19.17
N ARG A 6 14.75 23.10 19.71
CA ARG A 6 15.23 24.26 20.50
C ARG A 6 15.04 23.99 22.00
N PRO A 7 15.80 24.65 22.88
CA PRO A 7 15.58 24.55 24.33
C PRO A 7 14.13 24.89 24.71
N GLY A 8 13.46 23.98 25.41
CA GLY A 8 12.07 24.15 25.88
C GLY A 8 10.98 23.75 24.88
N ASP A 9 11.33 23.41 23.63
CA ASP A 9 10.35 22.88 22.68
C ASP A 9 9.81 21.51 23.15
N THR A 10 8.57 21.19 22.76
CA THR A 10 7.92 19.90 23.04
C THR A 10 7.31 19.32 21.77
N LEU A 11 7.07 18.01 21.73
CA LEU A 11 6.35 17.41 20.61
C LEU A 11 4.91 17.95 20.48
N TRP A 12 4.28 18.30 21.60
CA TRP A 12 2.97 18.97 21.60
C TRP A 12 3.04 20.35 20.93
N TYR A 13 4.08 21.12 21.23
CA TYR A 13 4.31 22.40 20.57
C TYR A 13 4.40 22.25 19.05
N TYR A 14 5.16 21.28 18.54
CA TYR A 14 5.24 21.05 17.10
C TYR A 14 3.95 20.52 16.49
N SER A 15 3.18 19.72 17.22
CA SER A 15 1.83 19.32 16.81
C SER A 15 0.95 20.53 16.53
N GLN A 16 0.99 21.55 17.40
CA GLN A 16 0.24 22.80 17.20
C GLN A 16 0.85 23.63 16.06
N LEU A 17 2.18 23.80 16.05
CA LEU A 17 2.88 24.62 15.05
C LEU A 17 2.66 24.13 13.62
N PHE A 18 2.69 22.82 13.41
CA PHE A 18 2.51 22.18 12.11
C PHE A 18 1.10 21.65 11.89
N MET A 19 0.17 21.82 12.84
CA MET A 19 -1.20 21.28 12.78
C MET A 19 -1.21 19.80 12.35
N VAL A 20 -0.36 18.99 12.98
CA VAL A 20 -0.27 17.54 12.77
C VAL A 20 -0.67 16.86 14.07
N PRO A 21 -1.53 15.83 14.06
CA PRO A 21 -1.85 15.07 15.26
C PRO A 21 -0.60 14.60 16.02
N LEU A 22 -0.57 14.85 17.33
CA LEU A 22 0.60 14.56 18.18
C LEU A 22 1.06 13.10 18.08
N ASN A 23 0.13 12.16 18.01
CA ASN A 23 0.44 10.74 17.92
C ASN A 23 1.19 10.39 16.62
N LEU A 24 0.87 11.03 15.50
CA LEU A 24 1.63 10.82 14.24
C LEU A 24 3.06 11.34 14.36
N ILE A 25 3.30 12.43 15.10
CA ILE A 25 4.65 12.92 15.40
C ILE A 25 5.38 11.93 16.31
N LEU A 26 4.74 11.44 17.37
CA LEU A 26 5.33 10.42 18.26
C LEU A 26 5.71 9.16 17.48
N ASP A 27 4.81 8.66 16.64
CA ASP A 27 5.00 7.44 15.87
C ASP A 27 6.01 7.59 14.74
N SER A 28 6.25 8.82 14.28
CA SER A 28 7.34 9.16 13.37
C SER A 28 8.72 9.18 14.05
N ASN A 29 8.76 9.21 15.38
CA ASN A 29 9.97 9.40 16.18
C ASN A 29 10.09 8.36 17.31
N PRO A 30 10.04 7.04 17.01
CA PRO A 30 9.98 6.00 18.04
C PRO A 30 11.24 5.90 18.92
N HIS A 31 12.34 6.55 18.50
CA HIS A 31 13.61 6.58 19.23
C HIS A 31 13.72 7.77 20.20
N VAL A 32 12.79 8.72 20.13
CA VAL A 32 12.81 9.95 20.93
C VAL A 32 11.99 9.76 22.19
N ASN A 33 12.55 10.11 23.36
CA ASN A 33 11.78 10.14 24.60
C ASN A 33 11.06 11.49 24.75
N PRO A 34 9.72 11.55 24.64
CA PRO A 34 8.98 12.81 24.66
C PRO A 34 9.11 13.59 25.98
N ASN A 35 9.51 12.94 27.07
CA ASN A 35 9.68 13.56 28.38
C ASN A 35 11.12 14.04 28.64
N LYS A 36 12.06 13.74 27.73
CA LYS A 36 13.49 14.04 27.88
C LYS A 36 14.10 14.45 26.53
N LEU A 37 13.54 15.50 25.93
CA LEU A 37 14.03 16.05 24.67
C LEU A 37 15.33 16.82 24.88
N ALA A 38 16.38 16.48 24.15
CA ALA A 38 17.64 17.22 24.16
C ALA A 38 17.71 18.20 22.97
N ALA A 39 18.17 19.44 23.19
CA ALA A 39 18.20 20.51 22.17
C ALA A 39 19.13 20.23 20.96
N SER A 40 19.85 19.12 20.93
CA SER A 40 20.65 18.68 19.77
C SER A 40 20.00 17.54 18.98
N GLU A 41 18.90 16.96 19.49
CA GLU A 41 18.18 15.91 18.78
C GLU A 41 17.40 16.51 17.60
N THR A 42 17.24 15.68 16.57
CA THR A 42 16.35 15.98 15.46
C THR A 42 15.09 15.13 15.57
N ILE A 43 13.98 15.67 15.10
CA ILE A 43 12.72 14.93 15.00
C ILE A 43 12.14 15.05 13.60
N GLN A 44 11.35 14.06 13.20
CA GLN A 44 10.63 14.02 11.95
C GLN A 44 9.21 14.55 12.14
N ILE A 45 8.84 15.55 11.33
CA ILE A 45 7.47 16.03 11.15
C ILE A 45 6.89 15.38 9.89
N PRO A 46 5.87 14.51 10.01
CA PRO A 46 5.26 13.84 8.86
C PRO A 46 4.34 14.78 8.07
N GLY A 47 4.15 14.50 6.78
CA GLY A 47 3.31 15.29 5.88
C GLY A 47 3.96 16.60 5.39
N PHE A 48 5.27 16.77 5.61
CA PHE A 48 6.02 17.94 5.19
C PHE A 48 7.32 17.58 4.50
N GLU A 49 7.68 18.39 3.52
CA GLU A 49 9.00 18.46 2.91
C GLU A 49 9.64 19.84 3.14
N LEU A 50 10.95 19.90 2.98
CA LEU A 50 11.72 21.13 3.12
C LEU A 50 11.88 21.74 1.73
N GLN A 51 11.42 22.98 1.56
CA GLN A 51 11.59 23.77 0.35
C GLN A 51 12.71 24.79 0.55
N VAL A 52 13.70 24.79 -0.34
CA VAL A 52 14.73 25.84 -0.39
C VAL A 52 14.16 27.05 -1.14
N HIS A 53 14.32 28.24 -0.56
CA HIS A 53 13.91 29.51 -1.15
C HIS A 53 15.06 30.52 -1.04
N GLN A 54 15.36 31.22 -2.12
CA GLN A 54 16.34 32.30 -2.12
C GLN A 54 15.65 33.64 -1.86
N ILE A 55 16.12 34.36 -0.84
CA ILE A 55 15.58 35.67 -0.45
C ILE A 55 15.68 36.66 -1.61
N LYS A 56 14.55 37.28 -1.95
CA LYS A 56 14.46 38.36 -2.95
C LYS A 56 14.38 39.72 -2.26
N SER A 57 14.64 40.77 -3.05
CA SER A 57 14.59 42.16 -2.57
C SER A 57 13.25 42.47 -1.89
N GLY A 58 13.31 42.96 -0.65
CA GLY A 58 12.14 43.34 0.14
C GLY A 58 11.37 42.20 0.81
N GLU A 59 11.81 40.94 0.66
CA GLU A 59 11.26 39.81 1.39
C GLU A 59 11.73 39.79 2.86
N THR A 60 10.86 39.34 3.74
CA THR A 60 11.18 39.03 5.13
C THR A 60 10.52 37.69 5.47
N LEU A 61 10.97 37.02 6.54
CA LEU A 61 10.36 35.75 6.95
C LEU A 61 8.86 35.91 7.25
N TRP A 62 8.44 37.04 7.82
CA TRP A 62 7.02 37.34 8.10
C TRP A 62 6.20 37.51 6.82
N LYS A 63 6.72 38.20 5.80
CA LYS A 63 6.02 38.33 4.51
C LYS A 63 5.87 36.98 3.84
N LEU A 64 6.93 36.16 3.83
CA LEU A 64 6.91 34.82 3.26
C LEU A 64 5.94 33.90 4.00
N ALA A 65 5.94 33.94 5.34
CA ALA A 65 4.99 33.21 6.18
C ALA A 65 3.53 33.60 5.88
N GLY A 66 3.25 34.90 5.79
CA GLY A 66 1.92 35.43 5.48
C GLY A 66 1.42 35.02 4.10
N VAL A 67 2.25 35.14 3.05
CA VAL A 67 1.89 34.74 1.67
C VAL A 67 1.61 33.23 1.57
N ARG A 68 2.31 32.41 2.35
CA ARG A 68 2.17 30.95 2.34
C ARG A 68 1.18 30.41 3.37
N ASN A 69 0.56 31.29 4.16
CA ASN A 69 -0.33 30.93 5.25
C ASN A 69 0.27 29.88 6.22
N ILE A 70 1.52 30.13 6.66
CA ILE A 70 2.23 29.30 7.64
C ILE A 70 2.72 30.16 8.81
N SER A 71 3.04 29.51 9.94
CA SER A 71 3.61 30.21 11.09
C SER A 71 5.02 30.73 10.77
N VAL A 72 5.32 31.99 11.11
CA VAL A 72 6.69 32.52 11.01
C VAL A 72 7.67 31.71 11.84
N ASP A 73 7.22 31.18 12.99
CA ASP A 73 8.08 30.37 13.85
C ASP A 73 8.48 29.05 13.18
N SER A 74 7.62 28.48 12.32
CA SER A 74 7.99 27.29 11.55
C SER A 74 9.13 27.54 10.57
N ILE A 75 9.27 28.77 10.06
CA ILE A 75 10.40 29.19 9.23
C ILE A 75 11.63 29.43 10.12
N LEU A 76 11.48 30.16 11.23
CA LEU A 76 12.58 30.42 12.17
C LEU A 76 13.20 29.12 12.71
N LEU A 77 12.36 28.14 13.03
CA LEU A 77 12.75 26.82 13.51
C LEU A 77 13.65 26.06 12.52
N LEU A 78 13.41 26.19 11.21
CA LEU A 78 14.25 25.58 10.19
C LEU A 78 15.53 26.38 9.89
N ASN A 79 15.56 27.66 10.27
CA ASN A 79 16.64 28.59 9.92
C ASN A 79 17.35 29.15 11.16
N GLN A 80 17.54 28.33 12.20
CA GLN A 80 18.16 28.73 13.49
C GLN A 80 19.58 29.29 13.37
N HIS A 81 20.24 29.10 12.22
CA HIS A 81 21.57 29.59 11.92
C HIS A 81 21.60 31.02 11.34
N LEU A 82 20.43 31.57 10.96
CA LEU A 82 20.31 32.91 10.36
C LEU A 82 19.81 33.93 11.37
N ASN A 83 20.23 35.19 11.19
CA ASN A 83 19.63 36.32 11.89
C ASN A 83 18.46 36.87 11.06
N PRO A 84 17.20 36.72 11.50
CA PRO A 84 16.03 37.12 10.72
C PRO A 84 15.93 38.64 10.48
N ASN A 85 16.65 39.45 11.26
CA ASN A 85 16.68 40.91 11.11
C ASN A 85 17.78 41.40 10.17
N ASN A 86 18.63 40.51 9.64
CA ASN A 86 19.76 40.86 8.78
C ASN A 86 19.85 39.97 7.52
N LEU A 87 18.70 39.57 6.98
CA LEU A 87 18.64 38.76 5.75
C LEU A 87 19.13 39.56 4.55
N GLN A 88 19.97 38.94 3.74
CA GLN A 88 20.50 39.49 2.49
C GLN A 88 19.80 38.87 1.28
N VAL A 89 19.72 39.62 0.18
CA VAL A 89 19.25 39.09 -1.09
C VAL A 89 20.19 37.97 -1.55
N GLY A 90 19.62 36.81 -1.89
CA GLY A 90 20.37 35.61 -2.25
C GLY A 90 20.58 34.63 -1.10
N ASP A 91 20.30 35.00 0.16
CA ASP A 91 20.34 34.04 1.27
C ASP A 91 19.39 32.87 1.00
N GLU A 92 19.88 31.65 1.19
CA GLU A 92 19.05 30.45 1.14
C GLU A 92 18.37 30.22 2.48
N ILE A 93 17.05 30.12 2.46
CA ILE A 93 16.24 29.76 3.61
C ILE A 93 15.45 28.49 3.35
N TYR A 94 15.13 27.80 4.44
CA TYR A 94 14.31 26.60 4.45
C TYR A 94 12.87 26.95 4.86
N ILE A 95 11.91 26.62 4.00
CA ILE A 95 10.49 26.84 4.24
C ILE A 95 9.81 25.48 4.34
N PRO A 96 8.96 25.24 5.36
CA PRO A 96 8.19 24.00 5.41
C PRO A 96 7.13 24.00 4.31
N ASN A 97 7.08 22.95 3.51
CA ASN A 97 6.06 22.73 2.50
C ASN A 97 5.16 21.56 2.92
N ARG A 98 3.88 21.83 3.15
CA ARG A 98 2.89 20.81 3.53
C ARG A 98 2.48 20.01 2.30
N ILE A 99 2.47 18.69 2.42
CA ILE A 99 1.99 17.79 1.38
C ILE A 99 0.48 17.66 1.50
N ILE A 100 -0.24 18.33 0.59
CA ILE A 100 -1.71 18.34 0.52
C ILE A 100 -2.27 17.56 -0.68
N GLY A 101 -1.41 17.19 -1.64
CA GLY A 101 -1.79 16.48 -2.86
C GLY A 101 -1.17 15.10 -2.95
N ARG A 102 -1.76 14.24 -3.78
CA ARG A 102 -1.23 12.90 -4.08
C ARG A 102 0.19 12.99 -4.64
N ILE A 103 1.06 12.17 -4.07
CA ILE A 103 2.43 11.95 -4.52
C ILE A 103 2.56 10.67 -5.36
N VAL A 104 1.69 9.69 -5.12
CA VAL A 104 1.55 8.46 -5.90
C VAL A 104 0.70 8.75 -7.13
N GLN A 105 1.28 8.54 -8.31
CA GLN A 105 0.57 8.65 -9.59
C GLN A 105 0.23 7.25 -10.08
N GLY A 106 -0.95 6.74 -9.73
CA GLY A 106 -1.35 5.35 -10.05
C GLY A 106 -1.84 5.11 -11.48
N LYS A 107 -2.34 6.14 -12.18
CA LYS A 107 -2.89 6.03 -13.55
C LYS A 107 -1.78 6.00 -14.62
N LYS A 108 -0.87 5.04 -14.51
CA LYS A 108 0.25 4.76 -15.43
C LYS A 108 0.58 3.27 -15.40
N LYS A 109 1.43 2.80 -16.32
CA LYS A 109 2.08 1.49 -16.16
C LYS A 109 2.85 1.49 -14.84
N TYR A 110 2.59 0.52 -13.98
CA TYR A 110 3.06 0.52 -12.61
C TYR A 110 3.79 -0.80 -12.31
N ASP A 111 5.09 -0.79 -12.51
CA ASP A 111 5.98 -1.92 -12.33
C ASP A 111 6.64 -1.92 -10.93
N TYR A 112 7.52 -2.89 -10.68
CA TYR A 112 8.22 -2.98 -9.40
C TYR A 112 9.06 -1.72 -9.11
N GLN A 113 9.73 -1.16 -10.11
CA GLN A 113 10.54 0.06 -9.92
C GLN A 113 9.67 1.26 -9.53
N SER A 114 8.50 1.41 -10.15
CA SER A 114 7.51 2.43 -9.78
C SER A 114 7.07 2.30 -8.33
N LEU A 115 6.81 1.06 -7.88
CA LEU A 115 6.49 0.78 -6.47
C LEU A 115 7.63 1.20 -5.54
N GLN A 116 8.88 0.83 -5.83
CA GLN A 116 10.03 1.16 -4.98
C GLN A 116 10.25 2.67 -4.84
N VAL A 117 10.06 3.43 -5.93
CA VAL A 117 10.13 4.90 -5.92
C VAL A 117 9.05 5.48 -4.99
N ASP A 118 7.81 5.00 -5.11
CA ASP A 118 6.71 5.48 -4.30
C ASP A 118 6.85 5.09 -2.82
N LEU A 119 7.28 3.86 -2.51
CA LEU A 119 7.56 3.42 -1.14
C LEU A 119 8.65 4.28 -0.48
N THR A 120 9.73 4.57 -1.20
CA THR A 120 10.82 5.43 -0.72
C THR A 120 10.29 6.83 -0.39
N ARG A 121 9.47 7.39 -1.28
CA ARG A 121 8.89 8.73 -1.12
C ARG A 121 7.89 8.77 0.03
N LEU A 122 6.98 7.79 0.12
CA LEU A 122 5.98 7.68 1.18
C LEU A 122 6.65 7.53 2.54
N LYS A 123 7.64 6.64 2.69
CA LYS A 123 8.37 6.46 3.95
C LYS A 123 9.07 7.74 4.41
N LYS A 124 9.66 8.50 3.49
CA LYS A 124 10.31 9.78 3.80
C LYS A 124 9.30 10.84 4.27
N LEU A 125 8.13 10.91 3.65
CA LEU A 125 7.12 11.93 3.94
C LEU A 125 6.22 11.55 5.12
N PHE A 126 6.00 10.27 5.37
CA PHE A 126 5.12 9.75 6.41
C PHE A 126 5.86 8.72 7.29
N PRO A 127 6.90 9.14 8.05
CA PRO A 127 7.77 8.25 8.82
C PRO A 127 7.08 7.40 9.91
N PHE A 128 5.80 7.68 10.23
CA PHE A 128 4.99 6.83 11.11
C PHE A 128 4.53 5.52 10.45
N ILE A 129 4.69 5.35 9.13
CA ILE A 129 4.49 4.06 8.46
C ILE A 129 5.74 3.19 8.61
N GLN A 130 5.55 1.87 8.70
CA GLN A 130 6.66 0.93 8.64
C GLN A 130 6.63 0.21 7.30
N VAL A 131 7.77 0.16 6.59
CA VAL A 131 7.93 -0.63 5.37
C VAL A 131 9.01 -1.66 5.64
N LYS A 132 8.70 -2.95 5.51
CA LYS A 132 9.59 -4.06 5.79
C LYS A 132 9.60 -5.04 4.62
N THR A 133 10.77 -5.48 4.22
CA THR A 133 10.89 -6.65 3.33
C THR A 133 10.53 -7.91 4.12
N ILE A 134 9.51 -8.63 3.67
CA ILE A 134 9.03 -9.87 4.30
C ILE A 134 9.51 -11.13 3.58
N GLY A 135 10.07 -10.97 2.38
CA GLY A 135 10.73 -12.02 1.62
C GLY A 135 11.15 -11.53 0.25
N LYS A 136 11.42 -12.47 -0.65
CA LYS A 136 11.84 -12.19 -2.02
C LYS A 136 11.09 -13.07 -3.01
N SER A 137 10.90 -12.56 -4.22
CA SER A 137 10.41 -13.33 -5.37
C SER A 137 11.49 -14.28 -5.90
N VAL A 138 11.13 -15.09 -6.90
CA VAL A 138 12.07 -16.00 -7.59
C VAL A 138 13.30 -15.28 -8.13
N LEU A 139 13.15 -14.12 -8.77
CA LEU A 139 14.27 -13.31 -9.30
C LEU A 139 14.95 -12.43 -8.24
N GLY A 140 14.53 -12.54 -6.98
CA GLY A 140 15.18 -11.84 -5.86
C GLY A 140 14.72 -10.41 -5.62
N HIS A 141 13.64 -9.96 -6.28
CA HIS A 141 12.97 -8.70 -5.94
C HIS A 141 12.35 -8.82 -4.55
N ASN A 142 12.38 -7.73 -3.79
CA ASN A 142 11.81 -7.73 -2.45
C ASN A 142 10.28 -7.80 -2.53
N ILE A 143 9.68 -8.44 -1.53
CA ILE A 143 8.24 -8.34 -1.27
C ILE A 143 8.09 -7.53 0.00
N GLU A 144 7.48 -6.35 -0.09
CA GLU A 144 7.32 -5.43 1.04
C GLU A 144 5.95 -5.53 1.71
N GLU A 145 5.95 -5.50 3.03
CA GLU A 145 4.79 -5.18 3.87
C GLU A 145 4.87 -3.72 4.33
N ILE A 146 3.77 -3.00 4.20
CA ILE A 146 3.54 -1.67 4.76
C ILE A 146 2.61 -1.82 5.98
N ARG A 147 2.97 -1.20 7.10
CA ARG A 147 2.18 -1.22 8.35
C ARG A 147 1.85 0.17 8.84
N ILE A 148 0.58 0.37 9.21
CA ILE A 148 0.00 1.68 9.57
C ILE A 148 -1.06 1.48 10.63
N GLY A 149 -1.04 2.33 11.64
CA GLY A 149 -2.00 2.29 12.75
C GLY A 149 -1.42 1.65 14.01
N LYS A 150 -2.20 1.74 15.07
CA LYS A 150 -1.82 1.35 16.45
C LYS A 150 -2.90 0.55 17.16
N GLY A 151 -3.92 0.13 16.43
CA GLY A 151 -5.02 -0.64 16.96
C GLY A 151 -4.72 -2.12 17.10
N THR A 152 -5.69 -2.83 17.66
CA THR A 152 -5.61 -4.28 17.85
C THR A 152 -6.24 -5.05 16.69
N LYS A 153 -7.19 -4.42 15.96
CA LYS A 153 -7.82 -5.06 14.80
C LYS A 153 -6.87 -5.05 13.61
N LYS A 154 -6.45 -6.22 13.16
CA LYS A 154 -5.50 -6.37 12.07
C LYS A 154 -6.21 -6.59 10.74
N VAL A 155 -6.12 -5.64 9.82
CA VAL A 155 -6.70 -5.76 8.48
C VAL A 155 -5.56 -5.92 7.48
N HIS A 156 -5.65 -6.91 6.60
CA HIS A 156 -4.65 -7.16 5.56
C HIS A 156 -5.23 -6.96 4.16
N ILE A 157 -4.53 -6.20 3.32
CA ILE A 157 -4.87 -6.01 1.91
C ILE A 157 -3.64 -6.32 1.05
N ASN A 158 -3.79 -7.15 0.03
CA ASN A 158 -2.71 -7.48 -0.90
C ASN A 158 -3.12 -7.36 -2.36
N ALA A 159 -2.15 -7.19 -3.25
CA ALA A 159 -2.38 -6.98 -4.67
C ALA A 159 -1.34 -7.69 -5.55
N SER A 160 -1.66 -7.84 -6.83
CA SER A 160 -0.81 -8.43 -7.86
C SER A 160 -0.29 -9.82 -7.49
N PHE A 161 -1.19 -10.71 -7.08
CA PHE A 161 -0.93 -12.16 -7.12
C PHE A 161 -0.76 -12.61 -8.57
N HIS A 162 -1.69 -12.19 -9.43
CA HIS A 162 -1.59 -12.41 -10.86
C HIS A 162 -0.89 -11.24 -11.55
N ALA A 163 0.02 -11.57 -12.46
CA ALA A 163 0.89 -10.60 -13.13
C ALA A 163 0.14 -9.61 -14.04
N ASN A 164 -0.83 -10.09 -14.82
CA ASN A 164 -1.66 -9.25 -15.72
C ASN A 164 -2.74 -8.43 -14.97
N GLU A 165 -2.88 -8.60 -13.66
CA GLU A 165 -3.81 -7.86 -12.78
C GLU A 165 -3.08 -6.73 -12.03
N TRP A 166 -1.93 -6.30 -12.58
CA TRP A 166 -1.02 -5.32 -11.98
C TRP A 166 -1.66 -3.99 -11.61
N ILE A 167 -2.83 -3.64 -12.19
CA ILE A 167 -3.57 -2.41 -11.86
C ILE A 167 -4.04 -2.37 -10.40
N THR A 168 -4.18 -3.53 -9.75
CA THR A 168 -4.53 -3.65 -8.33
C THR A 168 -3.51 -2.94 -7.43
N THR A 169 -2.21 -3.04 -7.73
CA THR A 169 -1.13 -2.37 -6.98
C THR A 169 -1.28 -0.84 -6.95
N PRO A 170 -1.32 -0.11 -8.08
CA PRO A 170 -1.46 1.33 -8.05
C PRO A 170 -2.79 1.81 -7.49
N ILE A 171 -3.88 1.03 -7.59
CA ILE A 171 -5.14 1.35 -6.90
C ILE A 171 -4.93 1.37 -5.38
N LEU A 172 -4.32 0.31 -4.85
CA LEU A 172 -4.04 0.19 -3.42
C LEU A 172 -3.04 1.25 -2.94
N MET A 173 -2.01 1.56 -3.73
CA MET A 173 -1.02 2.59 -3.40
C MET A 173 -1.60 4.02 -3.44
N VAL A 174 -2.55 4.31 -4.33
CA VAL A 174 -3.26 5.60 -4.31
C VAL A 174 -4.16 5.70 -3.08
N PHE A 175 -4.88 4.62 -2.72
CA PHE A 175 -5.66 4.60 -1.48
C PHE A 175 -4.80 4.85 -0.25
N LEU A 176 -3.67 4.15 -0.15
CA LEU A 176 -2.68 4.37 0.90
C LEU A 176 -2.25 5.84 0.97
N ASN A 177 -1.91 6.44 -0.17
CA ASN A 177 -1.51 7.84 -0.19
C ASN A 177 -2.62 8.76 0.33
N ASP A 178 -3.88 8.54 -0.09
CA ASP A 178 -5.00 9.35 0.38
C ASP A 178 -5.26 9.17 1.88
N PHE A 179 -5.14 7.94 2.39
CA PHE A 179 -5.22 7.65 3.82
C PHE A 179 -4.17 8.42 4.61
N LEU A 180 -2.92 8.43 4.15
CA LEU A 180 -1.83 9.18 4.78
C LEU A 180 -2.04 10.70 4.73
N LEU A 181 -2.50 11.22 3.59
CA LEU A 181 -2.83 12.64 3.45
C LEU A 181 -3.98 13.03 4.37
N SER A 182 -5.01 12.19 4.48
CA SER A 182 -6.14 12.41 5.37
C SER A 182 -5.69 12.49 6.83
N LEU A 183 -4.80 11.59 7.27
CA LEU A 183 -4.24 11.60 8.62
C LEU A 183 -3.44 12.88 8.93
N THR A 184 -2.57 13.32 8.01
CA THR A 184 -1.70 14.50 8.26
C THR A 184 -2.38 15.84 8.04
N ASN A 185 -3.49 15.87 7.29
CA ASN A 185 -4.20 17.10 6.94
C ASN A 185 -5.57 17.22 7.62
N GLY A 186 -6.03 16.19 8.35
CA GLY A 186 -7.33 16.18 9.03
C GLY A 186 -8.52 16.21 8.07
N THR A 187 -8.34 15.78 6.82
CA THR A 187 -9.42 15.69 5.82
C THR A 187 -10.13 14.34 5.91
N ASN A 188 -11.33 14.23 5.36
CA ASN A 188 -12.09 12.98 5.32
C ASN A 188 -11.89 12.27 3.97
N ILE A 189 -12.06 10.95 3.96
CA ILE A 189 -12.17 10.15 2.74
C ILE A 189 -13.58 9.58 2.71
N HIS A 190 -14.37 9.89 1.67
CA HIS A 190 -15.77 9.45 1.57
C HIS A 190 -16.59 9.72 2.84
N CYS A 191 -16.42 10.92 3.43
CA CYS A 191 -17.02 11.34 4.70
C CYS A 191 -16.57 10.57 5.96
N VAL A 192 -15.57 9.69 5.86
CA VAL A 192 -15.00 8.96 6.99
C VAL A 192 -13.79 9.71 7.56
N HIS A 193 -13.78 9.88 8.88
CA HIS A 193 -12.64 10.39 9.62
C HIS A 193 -11.60 9.28 9.83
N THR A 194 -10.35 9.50 9.39
CA THR A 194 -9.31 8.45 9.39
C THR A 194 -8.54 8.35 10.70
N MET A 195 -8.48 9.40 11.51
CA MET A 195 -7.73 9.38 12.78
C MET A 195 -8.27 8.34 13.78
N PRO A 196 -9.59 8.17 13.98
CA PRO A 196 -10.12 7.06 14.78
C PRO A 196 -9.76 5.68 14.21
N LEU A 197 -9.68 5.54 12.88
CA LEU A 197 -9.26 4.29 12.24
C LEU A 197 -7.81 3.99 12.58
N TYR A 198 -6.89 4.93 12.38
CA TYR A 198 -5.47 4.77 12.74
C TYR A 198 -5.27 4.28 14.19
N GLN A 199 -6.14 4.70 15.12
CA GLN A 199 -6.06 4.29 16.52
C GLN A 199 -6.67 2.90 16.80
N SER A 200 -7.64 2.44 15.99
CA SER A 200 -8.40 1.20 16.21
C SER A 200 -7.93 0.02 15.36
N ILE A 201 -7.21 0.29 14.26
CA ILE A 201 -6.68 -0.73 13.35
C ILE A 201 -5.15 -0.77 13.28
N ASP A 202 -4.65 -1.91 12.85
CA ASP A 202 -3.30 -2.15 12.35
C ASP A 202 -3.42 -2.68 10.91
N LEU A 203 -3.26 -1.79 9.94
CA LEU A 203 -3.39 -2.08 8.52
C LEU A 203 -2.07 -2.61 7.98
N SER A 204 -2.11 -3.84 7.47
CA SER A 204 -1.05 -4.49 6.73
C SER A 204 -1.35 -4.45 5.24
N ILE A 205 -0.42 -3.92 4.44
CA ILE A 205 -0.51 -3.88 2.97
C ILE A 205 0.68 -4.60 2.36
N VAL A 206 0.44 -5.59 1.49
CA VAL A 206 1.47 -6.11 0.56
C VAL A 206 1.08 -5.69 -0.86
N PRO A 207 1.66 -4.59 -1.38
CA PRO A 207 1.16 -3.95 -2.58
C PRO A 207 1.44 -4.75 -3.85
N MET A 208 2.45 -5.63 -3.85
CA MET A 208 2.81 -6.43 -5.02
C MET A 208 3.39 -7.77 -4.57
N VAL A 209 2.61 -8.84 -4.72
CA VAL A 209 3.03 -10.20 -4.34
C VAL A 209 3.92 -10.83 -5.43
N ASN A 210 3.63 -10.56 -6.71
CA ASN A 210 4.33 -11.12 -7.87
C ASN A 210 5.12 -10.05 -8.66
N PRO A 211 6.19 -9.47 -8.10
CA PRO A 211 6.94 -8.41 -8.78
C PRO A 211 7.59 -8.87 -10.09
N ASP A 212 8.02 -10.14 -10.15
CA ASP A 212 8.67 -10.69 -11.35
C ASP A 212 7.68 -10.81 -12.51
N GLY A 213 6.49 -11.36 -12.25
CA GLY A 213 5.45 -11.49 -13.26
C GLY A 213 4.92 -10.13 -13.72
N VAL A 214 4.72 -9.17 -12.80
CA VAL A 214 4.31 -7.81 -13.17
C VAL A 214 5.35 -7.14 -14.09
N ASN A 215 6.65 -7.26 -13.76
CA ASN A 215 7.72 -6.76 -14.62
C ASN A 215 7.72 -7.46 -15.98
N LEU A 216 7.51 -8.78 -16.03
CA LEU A 216 7.40 -9.52 -17.28
C LEU A 216 6.28 -8.97 -18.19
N VAL A 217 5.08 -8.75 -17.63
CA VAL A 217 3.92 -8.21 -18.37
C VAL A 217 4.19 -6.78 -18.88
N LEU A 218 4.85 -5.93 -18.09
CA LEU A 218 5.00 -4.51 -18.41
C LEU A 218 6.24 -4.18 -19.22
N ASN A 219 7.34 -4.89 -18.98
CA ASN A 219 8.68 -4.59 -19.45
C ASN A 219 9.27 -5.71 -20.35
N GLY A 220 8.65 -6.89 -20.37
CA GLY A 220 9.17 -8.07 -21.07
C GLY A 220 10.13 -8.90 -20.21
N PRO A 221 10.61 -10.04 -20.72
CA PRO A 221 11.43 -10.98 -19.97
C PRO A 221 12.86 -10.43 -19.75
N PRO A 222 13.49 -10.72 -18.60
CA PRO A 222 14.92 -10.55 -18.44
C PRO A 222 15.68 -11.37 -19.49
N GLU A 223 16.80 -10.85 -20.00
CA GLU A 223 17.52 -11.51 -21.11
C GLU A 223 17.98 -12.94 -20.74
N GLU A 224 18.36 -13.17 -19.48
CA GLU A 224 18.79 -14.48 -18.97
C GLU A 224 17.68 -15.54 -18.92
N GLU A 225 16.40 -15.13 -18.77
CA GLU A 225 15.25 -16.04 -18.66
C GLU A 225 14.40 -16.09 -19.93
N LYS A 226 14.75 -15.28 -20.94
CA LYS A 226 13.92 -14.99 -22.12
C LYS A 226 13.54 -16.23 -22.91
N GLU A 227 14.51 -17.07 -23.28
CA GLU A 227 14.24 -18.28 -24.09
C GLU A 227 13.30 -19.25 -23.35
N LYS A 228 13.53 -19.43 -22.05
CA LYS A 228 12.71 -20.27 -21.20
C LYS A 228 11.30 -19.71 -21.03
N LEU A 229 11.16 -18.41 -20.81
CA LEU A 229 9.86 -17.75 -20.68
C LEU A 229 9.07 -17.80 -21.99
N ILE A 230 9.71 -17.62 -23.13
CA ILE A 230 9.09 -17.81 -24.45
C ILE A 230 8.64 -19.26 -24.62
N SER A 231 9.46 -20.24 -24.20
CA SER A 231 9.08 -21.65 -24.24
C SER A 231 7.87 -21.97 -23.36
N ILE A 232 7.80 -21.40 -22.15
CA ILE A 232 6.63 -21.55 -21.26
C ILE A 232 5.41 -20.87 -21.90
N ASN A 233 5.61 -19.74 -22.58
CA ASN A 233 4.58 -18.99 -23.30
C ASN A 233 4.27 -19.57 -24.70
N GLU A 234 4.52 -20.86 -24.92
CA GLU A 234 4.20 -21.57 -26.17
C GLU A 234 4.81 -20.94 -27.45
N GLY A 235 6.00 -20.35 -27.32
CA GLY A 235 6.69 -19.65 -28.41
C GLY A 235 6.27 -18.20 -28.60
N SER A 236 5.28 -17.70 -27.85
CA SER A 236 4.84 -16.31 -27.92
C SER A 236 5.84 -15.38 -27.23
N THR A 237 6.14 -14.26 -27.89
CA THR A 237 6.91 -13.14 -27.32
C THR A 237 6.01 -12.07 -26.69
N ASP A 238 4.69 -12.23 -26.78
CA ASP A 238 3.71 -11.36 -26.13
C ASP A 238 3.33 -11.93 -24.75
N PHE A 239 3.75 -11.23 -23.71
CA PHE A 239 3.52 -11.59 -22.31
C PHE A 239 2.35 -10.83 -21.66
N THR A 240 1.59 -10.03 -22.43
CA THR A 240 0.52 -9.18 -21.86
C THR A 240 -0.53 -9.96 -21.09
N SER A 241 -0.81 -11.20 -21.50
CA SER A 241 -1.79 -12.09 -20.85
C SER A 241 -1.21 -12.97 -19.74
N TRP A 242 0.10 -12.87 -19.45
CA TRP A 242 0.77 -13.69 -18.45
C TRP A 242 0.17 -13.45 -17.05
N LYS A 243 -0.26 -14.52 -16.39
CA LYS A 243 -0.94 -14.50 -15.09
C LYS A 243 -0.03 -15.03 -13.97
N ALA A 244 0.74 -16.06 -14.25
CA ALA A 244 1.58 -16.78 -13.30
C ALA A 244 2.76 -15.94 -12.72
N ASN A 245 3.52 -16.51 -11.79
CA ASN A 245 4.85 -15.99 -11.44
C ASN A 245 5.86 -16.26 -12.59
N ILE A 246 7.12 -15.87 -12.40
CA ILE A 246 8.16 -16.02 -13.43
C ILE A 246 8.47 -17.49 -13.78
N ARG A 247 8.13 -18.45 -12.91
CA ARG A 247 8.30 -19.88 -13.15
C ARG A 247 7.08 -20.51 -13.82
N GLY A 248 6.07 -19.73 -14.20
CA GLY A 248 4.86 -20.25 -14.81
C GLY A 248 3.96 -20.99 -13.81
N VAL A 249 4.03 -20.66 -12.52
CA VAL A 249 3.12 -21.19 -11.48
C VAL A 249 2.11 -20.11 -11.08
N ASP A 250 0.83 -20.46 -11.05
CA ASP A 250 -0.24 -19.59 -10.59
C ASP A 250 -0.22 -19.47 -9.05
N LEU A 251 0.18 -18.29 -8.56
CA LEU A 251 0.32 -18.04 -7.12
C LEU A 251 -1.00 -18.13 -6.36
N ASN A 252 -2.14 -17.92 -7.01
CA ASN A 252 -3.45 -18.09 -6.35
C ASN A 252 -4.00 -19.52 -6.50
N ASN A 253 -3.17 -20.47 -6.90
CA ASN A 253 -3.42 -21.92 -6.80
C ASN A 253 -2.33 -22.62 -5.99
N GLN A 254 -1.68 -21.91 -5.07
CA GLN A 254 -0.55 -22.42 -4.29
C GLN A 254 -0.90 -22.72 -2.83
N PHE A 255 -2.11 -22.41 -2.35
CA PHE A 255 -2.44 -22.58 -0.94
C PHE A 255 -3.13 -23.92 -0.65
N PRO A 256 -2.89 -24.56 0.51
CA PRO A 256 -3.38 -25.90 0.83
C PRO A 256 -4.85 -25.88 1.28
N ALA A 257 -5.73 -25.45 0.38
CA ALA A 257 -7.19 -25.49 0.54
C ALA A 257 -7.77 -26.29 -0.61
N ASN A 258 -7.89 -27.61 -0.43
CA ASN A 258 -8.23 -28.56 -1.51
C ASN A 258 -7.32 -28.40 -2.76
N TRP A 259 -6.02 -28.21 -2.55
CA TRP A 259 -5.06 -27.97 -3.64
C TRP A 259 -4.99 -29.16 -4.62
N GLU A 260 -5.12 -30.37 -4.11
CA GLU A 260 -5.11 -31.61 -4.88
C GLU A 260 -6.24 -31.62 -5.93
N ILE A 261 -7.40 -31.03 -5.60
CA ILE A 261 -8.53 -30.88 -6.54
C ILE A 261 -8.12 -29.98 -7.71
N GLU A 262 -7.46 -28.85 -7.44
CA GLU A 262 -6.97 -27.96 -8.50
C GLU A 262 -5.87 -28.62 -9.33
N LYS A 263 -4.92 -29.30 -8.68
CA LYS A 263 -3.84 -30.02 -9.38
C LYS A 263 -4.40 -31.09 -10.32
N GLU A 264 -5.47 -31.78 -9.95
CA GLU A 264 -6.13 -32.78 -10.79
C GLU A 264 -6.91 -32.14 -11.95
N ARG A 265 -7.72 -31.10 -11.70
CA ARG A 265 -8.64 -30.54 -12.71
C ARG A 265 -8.03 -29.52 -13.67
N LYS A 266 -6.96 -28.82 -13.29
CA LYS A 266 -6.35 -27.79 -14.14
C LYS A 266 -5.59 -28.43 -15.30
N GLU A 267 -5.87 -28.03 -16.53
CA GLU A 267 -5.25 -28.59 -17.73
C GLU A 267 -3.72 -28.45 -17.76
N PRO A 268 -3.12 -27.28 -17.42
CA PRO A 268 -1.67 -27.19 -17.34
C PRO A 268 -1.13 -28.14 -16.26
N LYS A 269 -0.30 -29.10 -16.66
CA LYS A 269 0.39 -30.04 -15.75
C LYS A 269 1.87 -29.71 -15.57
N ALA A 270 2.34 -28.64 -16.19
CA ALA A 270 3.70 -28.13 -16.14
C ALA A 270 3.64 -26.59 -16.17
N PRO A 271 4.75 -25.88 -15.90
CA PRO A 271 4.85 -24.43 -16.04
C PRO A 271 4.14 -23.87 -17.27
N ALA A 272 3.28 -22.89 -17.05
CA ALA A 272 2.43 -22.28 -18.09
C ALA A 272 2.23 -20.78 -17.79
N PRO A 273 1.82 -19.96 -18.78
CA PRO A 273 1.56 -18.53 -18.54
C PRO A 273 0.43 -18.29 -17.52
N ARG A 274 -0.41 -19.30 -17.25
CA ARG A 274 -1.55 -19.22 -16.34
C ARG A 274 -1.97 -20.58 -15.82
N ASP A 275 -2.69 -20.57 -14.71
CA ASP A 275 -3.52 -21.67 -14.19
C ASP A 275 -2.79 -22.97 -13.80
N TYR A 276 -1.45 -23.05 -13.92
CA TYR A 276 -0.66 -24.16 -13.41
C TYR A 276 -0.50 -24.09 -11.88
N PRO A 277 -1.00 -25.08 -11.09
CA PRO A 277 -0.96 -25.00 -9.63
C PRO A 277 0.40 -25.25 -8.97
N GLY A 278 1.44 -25.58 -9.73
CA GLY A 278 2.72 -26.08 -9.19
C GLY A 278 2.71 -27.58 -8.92
N ASP A 279 3.79 -28.13 -8.35
CA ASP A 279 3.92 -29.56 -8.04
C ASP A 279 3.64 -29.92 -6.57
N ALA A 280 3.54 -28.91 -5.72
CA ALA A 280 3.10 -29.00 -4.35
C ALA A 280 2.52 -27.65 -3.93
N PRO A 281 1.63 -27.60 -2.92
CA PRO A 281 1.22 -26.33 -2.32
C PRO A 281 2.43 -25.65 -1.67
N LEU A 282 2.43 -24.32 -1.70
CA LEU A 282 3.46 -23.45 -1.13
C LEU A 282 4.87 -23.80 -1.63
N SER A 283 5.01 -24.15 -2.90
CA SER A 283 6.31 -24.36 -3.55
C SER A 283 6.99 -23.05 -3.94
N GLU A 284 6.20 -22.02 -4.26
CA GLU A 284 6.70 -20.74 -4.72
C GLU A 284 7.06 -19.81 -3.55
N PRO A 285 8.20 -19.09 -3.62
CA PRO A 285 8.65 -18.22 -2.53
C PRO A 285 7.66 -17.09 -2.24
N GLU A 286 6.97 -16.56 -3.26
CA GLU A 286 5.95 -15.54 -3.09
C GLU A 286 4.78 -16.05 -2.22
N ALA A 287 4.29 -17.26 -2.51
CA ALA A 287 3.20 -17.89 -1.76
C ALA A 287 3.62 -18.24 -0.33
N GLN A 288 4.84 -18.76 -0.15
CA GLN A 288 5.42 -19.04 1.18
C GLN A 288 5.53 -17.78 2.05
N VAL A 289 5.93 -16.65 1.46
CA VAL A 289 6.02 -15.37 2.16
C VAL A 289 4.65 -14.92 2.67
N MET A 290 3.62 -15.03 1.84
CA MET A 290 2.25 -14.67 2.22
C MET A 290 1.68 -15.59 3.30
N ALA A 291 1.86 -16.91 3.17
CA ALA A 291 1.43 -17.88 4.18
C ALA A 291 2.11 -17.63 5.54
N LYS A 292 3.44 -17.42 5.53
CA LYS A 292 4.22 -17.09 6.74
C LYS A 292 3.74 -15.79 7.39
N LEU A 293 3.44 -14.78 6.57
CA LEU A 293 2.92 -13.50 7.06
C LEU A 293 1.56 -13.68 7.74
N ALA A 294 0.63 -14.42 7.12
CA ALA A 294 -0.69 -14.70 7.71
C ALA A 294 -0.59 -15.43 9.05
N TYR A 295 0.25 -16.46 9.17
CA TYR A 295 0.48 -17.14 10.46
C TYR A 295 1.10 -16.22 11.51
N LYS A 296 2.11 -15.43 11.12
CA LYS A 296 2.81 -14.53 12.03
C LYS A 296 1.87 -13.45 12.58
N GLU A 297 1.02 -12.89 11.73
CA GLU A 297 0.22 -11.74 12.08
C GLU A 297 -1.17 -12.10 12.59
N ASN A 298 -1.73 -13.25 12.18
CA ASN A 298 -3.08 -13.69 12.52
C ASN A 298 -4.12 -12.59 12.28
N PHE A 299 -4.19 -12.10 11.03
CA PHE A 299 -5.07 -11.01 10.62
C PHE A 299 -6.53 -11.26 11.01
N ASP A 300 -7.30 -10.22 11.31
CA ASP A 300 -8.73 -10.28 11.62
C ASP A 300 -9.61 -10.17 10.37
N CYS A 301 -9.11 -9.58 9.29
CA CYS A 301 -9.80 -9.48 8.02
C CYS A 301 -8.79 -9.46 6.87
N LEU A 302 -9.06 -10.22 5.80
CA LEU A 302 -8.21 -10.35 4.62
C LEU A 302 -8.93 -9.88 3.35
N LEU A 303 -8.31 -8.98 2.58
CA LEU A 303 -8.74 -8.60 1.23
C LEU A 303 -7.62 -8.95 0.23
N ALA A 304 -7.87 -9.89 -0.67
CA ALA A 304 -7.00 -10.22 -1.79
C ALA A 304 -7.53 -9.55 -3.07
N LEU A 305 -6.75 -8.63 -3.65
CA LEU A 305 -7.16 -7.85 -4.82
C LEU A 305 -6.77 -8.56 -6.11
N HIS A 306 -7.76 -8.73 -6.98
CA HIS A 306 -7.68 -9.37 -8.28
C HIS A 306 -8.42 -8.53 -9.33
N THR A 307 -8.34 -8.92 -10.59
CA THR A 307 -9.26 -8.43 -11.63
C THR A 307 -9.71 -9.61 -12.49
N GLN A 308 -10.97 -9.73 -12.91
CA GLN A 308 -11.98 -8.69 -13.08
C GLN A 308 -13.40 -9.24 -12.95
N GLY A 309 -14.36 -8.37 -12.68
CA GLY A 309 -15.79 -8.73 -12.64
C GLY A 309 -16.69 -7.69 -11.99
N LYS A 310 -16.14 -6.75 -11.21
CA LYS A 310 -16.88 -5.84 -10.33
C LYS A 310 -17.72 -6.64 -9.32
N GLU A 311 -17.09 -7.66 -8.77
CA GLU A 311 -17.68 -8.60 -7.81
C GLU A 311 -16.64 -9.04 -6.80
N PHE A 312 -17.08 -9.72 -5.74
CA PHE A 312 -16.18 -10.29 -4.77
C PHE A 312 -16.72 -11.58 -4.17
N TYR A 313 -15.79 -12.46 -3.80
CA TYR A 313 -16.06 -13.76 -3.19
C TYR A 313 -15.70 -13.73 -1.72
N TRP A 314 -16.55 -14.29 -0.84
CA TRP A 314 -16.36 -14.15 0.61
C TRP A 314 -16.61 -15.41 1.45
N GLY A 315 -17.14 -16.49 0.87
CA GLY A 315 -17.31 -17.79 1.53
C GLY A 315 -16.31 -18.84 1.06
N TYR A 316 -16.18 -19.93 1.81
CA TYR A 316 -15.45 -21.13 1.40
C TYR A 316 -15.94 -22.35 2.21
N GLU A 317 -16.58 -23.33 1.56
CA GLU A 317 -17.03 -24.59 2.20
C GLU A 317 -17.86 -24.41 3.50
N GLY A 318 -18.54 -23.26 3.66
CA GLY A 318 -19.29 -22.92 4.87
C GLY A 318 -18.42 -22.68 6.11
N LEU A 319 -17.14 -22.38 5.90
CA LEU A 319 -16.13 -22.18 6.92
C LEU A 319 -15.92 -20.70 7.30
N GLU A 320 -16.49 -19.79 6.51
CA GLU A 320 -16.50 -18.37 6.82
C GLU A 320 -17.30 -18.07 8.10
N PRO A 321 -16.80 -17.18 8.98
CA PRO A 321 -17.55 -16.80 10.17
C PRO A 321 -18.78 -15.96 9.80
N ALA A 322 -19.81 -16.00 10.65
CA ALA A 322 -21.09 -15.33 10.41
C ALA A 322 -20.96 -13.81 10.15
N GLU A 323 -19.99 -13.15 10.77
CA GLU A 323 -19.72 -11.73 10.58
C GLU A 323 -19.29 -11.36 9.15
N SER A 324 -18.77 -12.33 8.37
CA SER A 324 -18.39 -12.13 6.96
C SER A 324 -19.56 -11.66 6.11
N GLN A 325 -20.78 -12.13 6.41
CA GLN A 325 -21.99 -11.69 5.70
C GLN A 325 -22.32 -10.23 5.97
N THR A 326 -22.16 -9.75 7.21
CA THR A 326 -22.35 -8.34 7.56
C THR A 326 -21.35 -7.46 6.81
N ILE A 327 -20.09 -7.88 6.78
CA ILE A 327 -19.01 -7.18 6.06
C ILE A 327 -19.30 -7.16 4.55
N ALA A 328 -19.68 -8.31 3.97
CA ALA A 328 -20.03 -8.42 2.55
C ALA A 328 -21.21 -7.50 2.18
N ASN A 329 -22.25 -7.45 3.00
CA ASN A 329 -23.40 -6.56 2.76
C ASN A 329 -22.97 -5.09 2.74
N GLU A 330 -22.07 -4.70 3.64
CA GLU A 330 -21.54 -3.34 3.67
C GLU A 330 -20.68 -3.03 2.44
N PHE A 331 -19.80 -3.95 2.04
CA PHE A 331 -18.98 -3.80 0.83
C PHE A 331 -19.86 -3.63 -0.41
N PHE A 332 -20.91 -4.45 -0.55
CA PHE A 332 -21.91 -4.29 -1.62
C PHE A 332 -22.58 -2.92 -1.55
N ARG A 333 -23.03 -2.48 -0.36
CA ARG A 333 -23.73 -1.20 -0.17
C ARG A 333 -22.89 0.00 -0.59
N VAL A 334 -21.60 0.02 -0.24
CA VAL A 334 -20.72 1.19 -0.46
C VAL A 334 -20.08 1.26 -1.85
N SER A 335 -20.05 0.15 -2.59
CA SER A 335 -19.32 0.05 -3.87
C SER A 335 -20.17 -0.39 -5.05
N GLY A 336 -21.31 -1.06 -4.80
CA GLY A 336 -22.10 -1.74 -5.82
C GLY A 336 -21.45 -3.00 -6.39
N TYR A 337 -20.31 -3.45 -5.88
CA TYR A 337 -19.69 -4.72 -6.29
C TYR A 337 -20.56 -5.89 -5.83
N LYS A 338 -20.83 -6.83 -6.73
CA LYS A 338 -21.67 -7.98 -6.42
C LYS A 338 -21.01 -8.89 -5.38
N ALA A 339 -21.69 -9.12 -4.27
CA ALA A 339 -21.27 -10.09 -3.27
C ALA A 339 -21.65 -11.52 -3.72
N ILE A 340 -20.68 -12.41 -3.83
CA ILE A 340 -20.88 -13.83 -4.16
C ILE A 340 -20.34 -14.65 -2.99
N GLN A 341 -21.19 -15.43 -2.33
CA GLN A 341 -20.73 -16.23 -1.19
C GLN A 341 -19.88 -17.40 -1.67
N ASN A 342 -20.42 -18.22 -2.57
CA ASN A 342 -19.80 -19.47 -2.98
C ASN A 342 -19.42 -19.43 -4.46
N VAL A 343 -18.21 -19.90 -4.75
CA VAL A 343 -17.69 -20.14 -6.09
C VAL A 343 -16.93 -21.47 -6.06
N ASP A 344 -17.00 -22.25 -7.13
CA ASP A 344 -16.24 -23.50 -7.27
C ASP A 344 -14.77 -23.19 -7.60
N SER A 345 -14.05 -22.74 -6.59
CA SER A 345 -12.62 -22.42 -6.62
C SER A 345 -11.96 -22.90 -5.34
N HIS A 346 -10.78 -23.46 -5.48
CA HIS A 346 -9.96 -23.94 -4.39
C HIS A 346 -8.53 -23.41 -4.56
N ALA A 347 -7.67 -23.71 -3.58
CA ALA A 347 -6.26 -23.33 -3.51
C ALA A 347 -5.93 -21.84 -3.50
N GLY A 348 -6.94 -20.97 -3.52
CA GLY A 348 -6.79 -19.52 -3.43
C GLY A 348 -6.35 -19.05 -2.05
N TYR A 349 -5.71 -17.88 -2.00
CA TYR A 349 -5.24 -17.31 -0.74
C TYR A 349 -6.40 -17.04 0.24
N LYS A 350 -7.53 -16.54 -0.26
CA LYS A 350 -8.77 -16.36 0.50
C LYS A 350 -9.28 -17.70 1.05
N ASP A 351 -9.36 -18.71 0.20
CA ASP A 351 -9.91 -20.03 0.54
C ASP A 351 -9.15 -20.64 1.70
N TRP A 352 -7.82 -20.66 1.58
CA TRP A 352 -6.93 -21.12 2.63
C TRP A 352 -7.03 -20.27 3.89
N PHE A 353 -7.12 -18.94 3.78
CA PHE A 353 -7.25 -18.10 4.96
C PHE A 353 -8.54 -18.37 5.74
N ILE A 354 -9.68 -18.50 5.05
CA ILE A 354 -10.96 -18.85 5.68
C ILE A 354 -10.89 -20.26 6.28
N GLN A 355 -10.32 -21.23 5.56
CA GLN A 355 -10.17 -22.60 6.02
C GLN A 355 -9.30 -22.70 7.29
N GLU A 356 -8.14 -22.04 7.29
CA GLU A 356 -7.14 -22.20 8.34
C GLU A 356 -7.46 -21.33 9.56
N PHE A 357 -7.82 -20.06 9.35
CA PHE A 357 -7.95 -19.08 10.43
C PHE A 357 -9.39 -18.89 10.90
N ARG A 358 -10.41 -19.35 10.14
CA ARG A 358 -11.83 -19.14 10.44
C ARG A 358 -12.20 -17.67 10.60
N LYS A 359 -11.62 -16.82 9.75
CA LYS A 359 -11.78 -15.36 9.80
C LYS A 359 -12.28 -14.80 8.46
N PRO A 360 -12.89 -13.59 8.45
CA PRO A 360 -13.37 -12.96 7.23
C PRO A 360 -12.28 -12.79 6.17
N GLY A 361 -12.50 -13.38 4.99
CA GLY A 361 -11.60 -13.29 3.85
C GLY A 361 -12.37 -12.96 2.57
N PHE A 362 -11.82 -12.07 1.75
CA PHE A 362 -12.47 -11.58 0.54
C PHE A 362 -11.50 -11.60 -0.64
N THR A 363 -11.96 -12.10 -1.79
CA THR A 363 -11.30 -11.92 -3.09
C THR A 363 -12.07 -10.85 -3.83
N LEU A 364 -11.45 -9.69 -4.08
CA LEU A 364 -12.08 -8.56 -4.77
C LEU A 364 -11.66 -8.53 -6.24
N GLU A 365 -12.60 -8.72 -7.16
CA GLU A 365 -12.38 -8.69 -8.61
C GLU A 365 -12.66 -7.30 -9.18
N LEU A 366 -11.63 -6.45 -9.23
CA LEU A 366 -11.78 -5.03 -9.59
C LEU A 366 -12.04 -4.83 -11.08
N GLY A 367 -12.85 -3.82 -11.42
CA GLY A 367 -13.14 -3.44 -12.80
C GLY A 367 -13.81 -4.54 -13.64
N LYS A 368 -13.94 -4.32 -14.96
CA LYS A 368 -14.56 -5.28 -15.89
C LYS A 368 -13.81 -5.32 -17.22
N GLY A 369 -13.84 -6.47 -17.89
CA GLY A 369 -13.30 -6.62 -19.25
C GLY A 369 -12.32 -7.76 -19.37
N ILE A 370 -11.18 -7.52 -20.02
CA ILE A 370 -10.13 -8.50 -20.27
C ILE A 370 -8.83 -7.94 -19.68
N ASN A 371 -8.14 -8.76 -18.88
CA ASN A 371 -6.84 -8.39 -18.34
C ASN A 371 -5.74 -8.31 -19.43
N PRO A 372 -4.79 -7.37 -19.31
CA PRO A 372 -4.75 -6.31 -18.31
C PRO A 372 -5.82 -5.24 -18.54
N LEU A 373 -6.54 -4.84 -17.48
CA LEU A 373 -7.58 -3.83 -17.61
C LEU A 373 -6.98 -2.47 -18.08
N PRO A 374 -7.67 -1.75 -18.97
CA PRO A 374 -7.16 -0.48 -19.48
C PRO A 374 -7.16 0.60 -18.39
N LEU A 375 -6.12 1.43 -18.37
CA LEU A 375 -6.00 2.56 -17.43
C LEU A 375 -7.13 3.59 -17.53
N SER A 376 -7.92 3.58 -18.60
CA SER A 376 -9.16 4.38 -18.70
C SER A 376 -10.14 4.06 -17.57
N GLN A 377 -10.19 2.81 -17.09
CA GLN A 377 -11.04 2.39 -15.97
C GLN A 377 -10.48 2.78 -14.59
N PHE A 378 -9.20 3.18 -14.49
CA PHE A 378 -8.52 3.40 -13.20
C PHE A 378 -9.32 4.28 -12.24
N THR A 379 -9.89 5.38 -12.75
CA THR A 379 -10.63 6.35 -11.93
C THR A 379 -11.91 5.75 -11.34
N GLU A 380 -12.69 5.00 -12.14
CA GLU A 380 -13.90 4.32 -11.67
C GLU A 380 -13.53 3.20 -10.69
N ILE A 381 -12.54 2.37 -11.03
CA ILE A 381 -12.10 1.30 -10.16
C ILE A 381 -11.66 1.86 -8.81
N TYR A 382 -10.80 2.89 -8.80
CA TYR A 382 -10.35 3.51 -7.56
C TYR A 382 -11.51 4.08 -6.74
N HIS A 383 -12.45 4.78 -7.38
CA HIS A 383 -13.62 5.34 -6.69
C HIS A 383 -14.41 4.25 -5.95
N ASP A 384 -14.75 3.16 -6.63
CA ASP A 384 -15.59 2.12 -6.06
C ASP A 384 -14.85 1.24 -5.04
N THR A 385 -13.56 1.00 -5.24
CA THR A 385 -12.77 0.10 -4.40
C THR A 385 -12.26 0.79 -3.14
N SER A 386 -11.98 2.09 -3.20
CA SER A 386 -11.59 2.87 -2.02
C SER A 386 -12.69 2.90 -0.94
N THR A 387 -13.97 2.81 -1.30
CA THR A 387 -15.06 2.70 -0.31
C THR A 387 -15.06 1.33 0.38
N ILE A 388 -14.77 0.25 -0.35
CA ILE A 388 -14.56 -1.10 0.23
C ILE A 388 -13.36 -1.10 1.18
N PHE A 389 -12.25 -0.50 0.77
CA PHE A 389 -11.05 -0.43 1.59
C PHE A 389 -11.28 0.37 2.87
N LEU A 390 -12.08 1.43 2.86
CA LEU A 390 -12.47 2.11 4.09
C LEU A 390 -13.39 1.25 4.96
N ALA A 391 -14.36 0.57 4.34
CA ALA A 391 -15.31 -0.29 5.04
C ALA A 391 -14.63 -1.42 5.81
N SER A 392 -13.55 -1.99 5.25
CA SER A 392 -12.78 -3.02 5.94
C SER A 392 -12.08 -2.53 7.19
N LEU A 393 -11.90 -1.21 7.37
CA LEU A 393 -11.21 -0.63 8.53
C LEU A 393 -12.16 -0.23 9.67
N TYR A 394 -13.43 0.09 9.40
CA TYR A 394 -14.37 0.57 10.43
C TYR A 394 -15.41 -0.45 10.89
N LEU A 395 -15.74 -1.43 10.04
CA LEU A 395 -16.31 -2.70 10.51
C LEU A 395 -15.21 -3.43 11.24
#